data_AF-A0AA86NZK4-F1
#
_entry.id   AF-A0AA86NZK4-F1
#
_cell.length_a   1.000
_cell.length_b   1.000
_cell.length_c   1.000
_cell.angle_alpha   90.00
_cell.angle_beta   90.00
_cell.angle_gamma   90.00
#
_symmetry.space_group_name_H-M   'P 1'
#
loop_
_entity.id
_entity.type
_entity.pdbx_description
1 polymer ?
#
loop_
_entity_poly.entity_id
_entity_poly.type
_entity_poly.pdbx_seq_one_letter_code
_entity_poly.pdbx_strand_id
1 'polypeptide(L)'
;MQSRNVLASLFLILLTILIVFKQRNKQPTQQQISALNKLIDVTKINFDETSHDHVTLLELIQTKFKVENWTDIGFQRKNSPVTDFRSFGLLSLHCLLRTEAHLKMQKFKSKDADCLPFALSYLNIGHQYIETMKKNPKFLVQHTFSENVIDDFVKYVDATLVDFERFWLSQKPENIMAYNQLWSKYEKKHFK
;
A
#
# COMPACT_ATOMS: atom_id res chain seq x y z
N MET A 1 22.20 26.01 43.96
CA MET A 1 21.76 24.73 43.36
C MET A 1 20.56 24.88 42.41
N GLN A 2 19.56 25.73 42.71
CA GLN A 2 18.36 25.91 41.87
C GLN A 2 18.61 26.41 40.43
N SER A 3 19.56 27.32 40.19
CA SER A 3 19.81 27.92 38.86
C SER A 3 20.37 26.93 37.82
N ARG A 4 21.17 25.94 38.24
CA ARG A 4 21.72 24.91 37.34
C ARG A 4 20.63 23.98 36.78
N ASN A 5 19.60 23.68 37.58
CA ASN A 5 18.50 22.80 37.16
C ASN A 5 17.55 23.48 36.16
N VAL A 6 17.39 24.80 36.27
CA VAL A 6 16.57 25.60 35.34
C VAL A 6 17.26 25.71 33.97
N LEU A 7 18.58 25.97 33.94
CA LEU A 7 19.36 26.02 32.70
C LEU A 7 19.40 24.67 31.96
N ALA A 8 19.56 23.56 32.70
CA ALA A 8 19.51 22.23 32.12
C ALA A 8 18.14 21.89 31.52
N SER A 9 17.05 22.29 32.20
CA SER A 9 15.68 22.08 31.70
C SER A 9 15.39 22.90 30.44
N LEU A 10 15.81 24.18 30.42
CA LEU A 10 15.67 25.04 29.23
C LEU A 10 16.47 24.51 28.04
N PHE A 11 17.67 24.00 28.27
CA PHE A 11 18.49 23.36 27.23
C PHE A 11 17.83 22.09 26.66
N LEU A 12 17.27 21.23 27.52
CA LEU A 12 16.54 20.03 27.08
C LEU A 12 15.31 20.39 26.25
N ILE A 13 14.56 21.42 26.66
CA ILE A 13 13.40 21.92 25.92
C ILE A 13 13.83 22.45 24.56
N LEU A 14 14.87 23.28 24.49
CA LEU A 14 15.43 23.80 23.24
C LEU A 14 15.92 22.68 22.30
N LEU A 15 16.62 21.68 22.84
CA LEU A 15 17.08 20.52 22.07
C LEU A 15 15.90 19.70 21.53
N THR A 16 14.87 19.49 22.35
CA THR A 16 13.66 18.78 21.93
C THR A 16 12.91 19.56 20.85
N ILE A 17 12.79 20.88 20.99
CA ILE A 17 12.21 21.77 19.98
C ILE A 17 13.02 21.66 18.68
N LEU A 18 14.35 21.73 18.73
CA LEU A 18 15.22 21.61 17.55
C LEU A 18 15.10 20.25 16.87
N ILE A 19 15.02 19.15 17.62
CA ILE A 19 14.80 17.81 17.08
C ILE A 19 13.44 17.72 16.39
N VAL A 20 12.37 18.22 17.04
CA VAL A 20 11.02 18.27 16.46
C VAL A 20 10.98 19.16 15.22
N PHE A 21 11.67 20.30 15.23
CA PHE A 21 11.77 21.20 14.07
C PHE A 21 12.50 20.53 12.90
N LYS A 22 13.60 19.83 13.19
CA LYS A 22 14.38 19.08 12.19
C LYS A 22 13.60 17.91 11.61
N GLN A 23 12.80 17.22 12.42
CA GLN A 23 11.89 16.17 11.95
C GLN A 23 10.75 16.73 11.10
N ARG A 24 10.18 17.89 11.47
CA ARG A 24 9.08 18.56 10.74
C ARG A 24 9.48 19.05 9.34
N ASN A 25 10.76 19.34 9.13
CA ASN A 25 11.29 19.91 7.89
C ASN A 25 12.12 18.92 7.06
N LYS A 26 12.08 17.62 7.41
CA LYS A 26 12.83 16.60 6.66
C LYS A 26 12.25 16.50 5.24
N GLN A 27 13.10 16.73 4.25
CA GLN A 27 12.77 16.56 2.83
C GLN A 27 13.05 15.12 2.40
N PRO A 28 12.34 14.59 1.39
CA PRO A 28 12.69 13.32 0.79
C PRO A 28 14.15 13.30 0.31
N THR A 29 14.81 12.17 0.52
CA THR A 29 16.14 11.90 -0.03
C THR A 29 16.07 11.67 -1.54
N GLN A 30 17.19 11.82 -2.25
CA GLN A 30 17.26 11.51 -3.68
C GLN A 30 16.90 10.04 -3.98
N GLN A 31 17.26 9.11 -3.09
CA GLN A 31 16.88 7.71 -3.21
C GLN A 31 15.36 7.52 -3.12
N GLN A 32 14.69 8.20 -2.19
CA GLN A 32 13.23 8.15 -2.07
C GLN A 32 12.53 8.74 -3.30
N ILE A 33 13.03 9.86 -3.83
CA ILE A 33 12.48 10.49 -5.04
C ILE A 33 12.68 9.57 -6.25
N SER A 34 13.87 9.01 -6.41
CA SER A 34 14.18 8.06 -7.49
C SER A 34 13.31 6.81 -7.41
N ALA A 35 13.12 6.24 -6.21
CA ALA A 35 12.25 5.10 -5.99
C ALA A 35 10.80 5.40 -6.36
N LEU A 36 10.26 6.55 -5.92
CA LEU A 36 8.91 6.97 -6.29
C LEU A 36 8.75 7.12 -7.80
N ASN A 37 9.71 7.73 -8.48
CA ASN A 37 9.68 7.88 -9.93
C ASN A 37 9.71 6.52 -10.65
N LYS A 38 10.57 5.59 -10.21
CA LYS A 38 10.60 4.22 -10.73
C LYS A 38 9.23 3.54 -10.61
N LEU A 39 8.58 3.64 -9.44
CA LEU A 39 7.24 3.08 -9.24
C LEU A 39 6.21 3.73 -10.19
N ILE A 40 6.21 5.06 -10.27
CA ILE A 40 5.32 5.82 -11.15
C ILE A 40 5.50 5.41 -12.61
N ASP A 41 6.73 5.22 -13.07
CA ASP A 41 6.99 4.82 -14.46
C ASP A 41 6.41 3.44 -14.77
N VAL A 42 6.50 2.49 -13.83
CA VAL A 42 5.86 1.17 -13.99
C VAL A 42 4.33 1.27 -13.97
N THR A 43 3.73 2.20 -13.20
CA THR A 43 2.26 2.42 -13.24
C THR A 43 1.75 2.95 -14.58
N LYS A 44 2.61 3.56 -15.41
CA LYS A 44 2.24 4.08 -16.74
C LYS A 44 2.23 2.99 -17.82
N ILE A 45 2.82 1.82 -17.54
CA ILE A 45 2.85 0.70 -18.47
C ILE A 45 1.49 0.00 -18.38
N ASN A 46 0.68 0.13 -19.44
CA ASN A 46 -0.57 -0.59 -19.55
C ASN A 46 -0.31 -2.08 -19.76
N PHE A 47 -1.19 -2.92 -19.22
CA PHE A 47 -1.20 -4.33 -19.56
C PHE A 47 -1.47 -4.51 -21.06
N ASP A 48 -0.75 -5.43 -21.66
CA ASP A 48 -0.83 -5.73 -23.10
C ASP A 48 -1.00 -7.24 -23.23
N GLU A 49 -2.18 -7.65 -23.71
CA GLU A 49 -2.55 -9.06 -23.92
C GLU A 49 -1.72 -9.73 -25.02
N THR A 50 -1.05 -8.94 -25.87
CA THR A 50 -0.16 -9.45 -26.93
C THR A 50 1.29 -9.59 -26.47
N SER A 51 1.64 -9.02 -25.31
CA SER A 51 2.98 -9.12 -24.74
C SER A 51 3.16 -10.44 -24.00
N HIS A 52 4.10 -11.25 -24.46
CA HIS A 52 4.43 -12.53 -23.82
C HIS A 52 4.82 -12.38 -22.34
N ASP A 53 5.59 -11.34 -22.01
CA ASP A 53 6.04 -11.09 -20.64
C ASP A 53 4.87 -10.72 -19.72
N HIS A 54 3.95 -9.88 -20.21
CA HIS A 54 2.79 -9.46 -19.43
C HIS A 54 1.85 -10.64 -19.16
N VAL A 55 1.57 -11.44 -20.18
CA VAL A 55 0.75 -12.66 -20.05
C VAL A 55 1.40 -13.64 -19.08
N THR A 56 2.72 -13.85 -19.18
CA THR A 56 3.46 -14.72 -18.26
C THR A 56 3.33 -14.26 -16.81
N LEU A 57 3.43 -12.95 -16.53
CA LEU A 57 3.23 -12.41 -15.18
C LEU A 57 1.81 -12.71 -14.65
N LEU A 58 0.80 -12.59 -15.51
CA LEU A 58 -0.59 -12.88 -15.15
C LEU A 58 -0.80 -14.37 -14.85
N GLU A 59 -0.23 -15.26 -15.67
CA GLU A 59 -0.28 -16.72 -15.47
C GLU A 59 0.43 -17.15 -14.17
N LEU A 60 1.54 -16.50 -13.82
CA LEU A 60 2.22 -16.73 -12.55
C LEU A 60 1.35 -16.35 -11.35
N ILE A 61 0.59 -15.26 -11.44
CA ILE A 61 -0.38 -14.85 -10.40
C ILE A 61 -1.53 -15.87 -10.31
N GLN A 62 -2.07 -16.29 -11.45
CA GLN A 62 -3.11 -17.31 -11.50
C GLN A 62 -2.65 -18.60 -10.83
N THR A 63 -1.40 -19.02 -11.10
CA THR A 63 -0.78 -20.20 -10.48
C THR A 63 -0.55 -20.00 -8.99
N LYS A 64 0.06 -18.87 -8.57
CA LYS A 64 0.36 -18.55 -7.16
C LYS A 64 -0.90 -18.63 -6.29
N PHE A 65 -2.01 -18.05 -6.74
CA PHE A 65 -3.24 -18.00 -5.95
C PHE A 65 -4.27 -19.08 -6.30
N LYS A 66 -3.93 -20.03 -7.19
CA LYS A 66 -4.83 -21.08 -7.68
C LYS A 66 -6.18 -20.49 -8.12
N VAL A 67 -6.13 -19.58 -9.09
CA VAL A 67 -7.29 -18.82 -9.56
C VAL A 67 -8.05 -19.64 -10.60
N GLU A 68 -9.26 -20.06 -10.26
CA GLU A 68 -10.23 -20.62 -11.20
C GLU A 68 -11.14 -19.51 -11.74
N ASN A 69 -11.62 -18.63 -10.86
CA ASN A 69 -12.33 -17.41 -11.20
C ASN A 69 -11.63 -16.21 -10.55
N TRP A 70 -11.43 -15.13 -11.29
CA TRP A 70 -10.73 -13.96 -10.75
C TRP A 70 -11.47 -13.28 -9.58
N THR A 71 -12.79 -13.45 -9.52
CA THR A 71 -13.62 -13.06 -8.36
C THR A 71 -13.26 -13.80 -7.09
N ASP A 72 -12.68 -15.01 -7.17
CA ASP A 72 -12.31 -15.84 -6.01
C ASP A 72 -11.17 -15.21 -5.19
N ILE A 73 -10.39 -14.32 -5.81
CA ILE A 73 -9.35 -13.53 -5.13
C ILE A 73 -9.73 -12.05 -5.06
N GLY A 74 -10.99 -11.71 -5.33
CA GLY A 74 -11.53 -10.37 -5.14
C GLY A 74 -11.31 -9.40 -6.28
N PHE A 75 -11.14 -9.85 -7.54
CA PHE A 75 -11.28 -8.99 -8.72
C PHE A 75 -12.76 -8.79 -9.12
N GLN A 76 -13.05 -7.79 -9.96
CA GLN A 76 -14.43 -7.44 -10.33
C GLN A 76 -15.08 -8.43 -11.28
N ARG A 77 -14.32 -8.92 -12.27
CA ARG A 77 -14.85 -9.75 -13.36
C ARG A 77 -14.38 -11.17 -13.21
N LYS A 78 -15.29 -12.12 -13.45
CA LYS A 78 -15.03 -13.56 -13.33
C LYS A 78 -13.89 -14.05 -14.23
N ASN A 79 -13.90 -13.62 -15.50
CA ASN A 79 -13.08 -14.23 -16.56
C ASN A 79 -11.81 -13.44 -16.91
N SER A 80 -11.65 -12.20 -16.44
CA SER A 80 -10.46 -11.39 -16.75
C SER A 80 -10.28 -10.25 -15.74
N PRO A 81 -9.08 -10.07 -15.15
CA PRO A 81 -8.78 -8.98 -14.22
C PRO A 81 -8.22 -7.75 -14.94
N VAL A 82 -8.07 -7.78 -16.27
CA VAL A 82 -7.33 -6.77 -17.03
C VAL A 82 -7.84 -5.35 -16.79
N THR A 83 -9.16 -5.21 -16.63
CA THR A 83 -9.79 -3.91 -16.39
C THR A 83 -9.40 -3.28 -15.05
N ASP A 84 -9.03 -4.12 -14.07
CA ASP A 84 -8.67 -3.72 -12.71
C ASP A 84 -7.23 -3.18 -12.62
N PHE A 85 -6.37 -3.48 -13.61
CA PHE A 85 -4.99 -3.00 -13.63
C PHE A 85 -4.83 -1.56 -14.12
N ARG A 86 -5.86 -0.95 -14.73
CA ARG A 86 -5.72 0.31 -15.48
C ARG A 86 -5.18 1.49 -14.67
N SER A 87 -5.56 1.61 -13.41
CA SER A 87 -5.11 2.73 -12.56
C SER A 87 -3.70 2.52 -11.99
N PHE A 88 -3.23 1.28 -11.93
CA PHE A 88 -1.98 0.91 -11.27
C PHE A 88 -0.97 0.22 -12.21
N GLY A 89 -1.31 0.13 -13.49
CA GLY A 89 -0.48 -0.39 -14.58
C GLY A 89 0.09 -1.77 -14.31
N LEU A 90 1.27 -2.03 -14.89
CA LEU A 90 2.02 -3.27 -14.71
C LEU A 90 2.54 -3.45 -13.28
N LEU A 91 2.61 -2.37 -12.48
CA LEU A 91 3.00 -2.44 -11.08
C LEU A 91 2.02 -3.32 -10.29
N SER A 92 0.75 -3.36 -10.70
CA SER A 92 -0.27 -4.30 -10.20
C SER A 92 0.22 -5.74 -10.21
N LEU A 93 0.71 -6.23 -11.35
CA LEU A 93 1.15 -7.61 -11.52
C LEU A 93 2.42 -7.87 -10.71
N HIS A 94 3.39 -6.97 -10.77
CA HIS A 94 4.63 -7.09 -10.00
C HIS A 94 4.36 -7.18 -8.50
N CYS A 95 3.43 -6.38 -7.99
CA CYS A 95 3.09 -6.36 -6.57
C CYS A 95 2.26 -7.60 -6.17
N LEU A 96 1.28 -8.02 -6.99
CA LEU A 96 0.49 -9.23 -6.72
C LEU A 96 1.31 -10.53 -6.80
N LEU A 97 2.37 -10.56 -7.60
CA LEU A 97 3.25 -11.73 -7.64
C LEU A 97 4.12 -11.86 -6.37
N ARG A 98 4.50 -10.72 -5.79
CA ARG A 98 5.43 -10.62 -4.64
C ARG A 98 4.77 -10.54 -3.28
N THR A 99 3.48 -10.19 -3.22
CA THR A 99 2.75 -10.07 -1.95
C THR A 99 2.68 -11.39 -1.21
N GLU A 100 2.87 -11.30 0.10
CA GLU A 100 2.66 -12.39 1.06
C GLU A 100 1.53 -12.06 2.05
N ALA A 101 0.77 -10.98 1.81
CA ALA A 101 -0.34 -10.57 2.67
C ALA A 101 -1.40 -11.66 2.82
N HIS A 102 -1.66 -12.41 1.75
CA HIS A 102 -2.62 -13.52 1.73
C HIS A 102 -2.34 -14.59 2.79
N LEU A 103 -1.09 -14.79 3.20
CA LEU A 103 -0.70 -15.73 4.26
C LEU A 103 -1.04 -15.23 5.67
N LYS A 104 -1.24 -13.92 5.83
CA LYS A 104 -1.48 -13.25 7.11
C LYS A 104 -2.92 -12.77 7.27
N MET A 105 -3.70 -12.82 6.20
CA MET A 105 -5.11 -12.44 6.23
C MET A 105 -5.97 -13.53 6.85
N GLN A 106 -6.96 -13.12 7.63
CA GLN A 106 -7.87 -14.03 8.32
C GLN A 106 -8.89 -14.66 7.36
N LYS A 107 -9.33 -13.93 6.34
CA LYS A 107 -10.41 -14.35 5.45
C LYS A 107 -9.99 -14.42 3.98
N PHE A 108 -8.71 -14.67 3.67
CA PHE A 108 -8.27 -14.81 2.28
C PHE A 108 -9.06 -15.92 1.55
N LYS A 109 -9.69 -15.56 0.42
CA LYS A 109 -10.61 -16.41 -0.37
C LYS A 109 -11.80 -16.98 0.41
N SER A 110 -12.18 -16.39 1.55
CA SER A 110 -13.41 -16.77 2.24
C SER A 110 -14.63 -16.44 1.38
N LYS A 111 -15.69 -17.25 1.51
CA LYS A 111 -17.00 -17.02 0.88
C LYS A 111 -17.97 -16.25 1.77
N ASP A 112 -17.52 -15.86 2.96
CA ASP A 112 -18.34 -15.08 3.89
C ASP A 112 -18.67 -13.70 3.28
N ALA A 113 -19.87 -13.19 3.58
CA ALA A 113 -20.32 -11.90 3.07
C ALA A 113 -19.40 -10.74 3.52
N ASP A 114 -18.82 -10.85 4.72
CA ASP A 114 -17.90 -9.88 5.32
C ASP A 114 -16.43 -10.07 4.85
N CYS A 115 -16.17 -10.86 3.82
CA CYS A 115 -14.82 -11.01 3.27
C CYS A 115 -14.37 -9.73 2.55
N LEU A 116 -13.18 -9.25 2.89
CA LEU A 116 -12.53 -8.16 2.16
C LEU A 116 -12.05 -8.66 0.78
N PRO A 117 -12.28 -7.94 -0.33
CA PRO A 117 -11.86 -8.40 -1.65
C PRO A 117 -10.35 -8.18 -1.79
N PHE A 118 -9.57 -9.25 -1.65
CA PHE A 118 -8.12 -9.21 -1.56
C PHE A 118 -7.47 -8.36 -2.67
N ALA A 119 -7.63 -8.76 -3.94
CA ALA A 119 -6.93 -8.15 -5.05
C ALA A 119 -7.32 -6.67 -5.23
N LEU A 120 -8.61 -6.35 -5.27
CA LEU A 120 -9.06 -4.97 -5.39
C LEU A 120 -8.59 -4.09 -4.24
N SER A 121 -8.66 -4.58 -3.01
CA SER A 121 -8.19 -3.82 -1.85
C SER A 121 -6.70 -3.56 -1.94
N TYR A 122 -5.92 -4.58 -2.33
CA TYR A 122 -4.48 -4.49 -2.49
C TYR A 122 -4.08 -3.45 -3.54
N LEU A 123 -4.71 -3.49 -4.73
CA LEU A 123 -4.46 -2.53 -5.81
C LEU A 123 -4.88 -1.11 -5.41
N ASN A 124 -6.02 -0.95 -4.73
CA ASN A 124 -6.48 0.35 -4.24
C ASN A 124 -5.52 0.95 -3.20
N ILE A 125 -5.02 0.14 -2.27
CA ILE A 125 -4.01 0.56 -1.28
C ILE A 125 -2.72 0.97 -1.99
N GLY A 126 -2.23 0.16 -2.93
CA GLY A 126 -1.02 0.47 -3.71
C GLY A 126 -1.15 1.78 -4.49
N HIS A 127 -2.26 1.97 -5.18
CA HIS A 127 -2.55 3.23 -5.87
C HIS A 127 -2.61 4.42 -4.90
N GLN A 128 -3.27 4.27 -3.75
CA GLN A 128 -3.34 5.31 -2.73
C GLN A 128 -1.95 5.70 -2.20
N TYR A 129 -1.06 4.73 -2.02
CA TYR A 129 0.33 4.97 -1.63
C TYR A 129 1.05 5.87 -2.62
N ILE A 130 1.00 5.52 -3.92
CA ILE A 130 1.64 6.32 -4.98
C ILE A 130 1.06 7.74 -5.02
N GLU A 131 -0.27 7.87 -5.01
CA GLU A 131 -0.92 9.17 -5.04
C GLU A 131 -0.60 10.04 -3.83
N THR A 132 -0.51 9.43 -2.64
CA THR A 132 -0.15 10.13 -1.40
C THR A 132 1.32 10.55 -1.43
N MET A 133 2.24 9.67 -1.82
CA MET A 133 3.67 9.98 -1.93
C MET A 133 3.94 11.10 -2.95
N LYS A 134 3.21 11.14 -4.07
CA LYS A 134 3.30 12.21 -5.07
C LYS A 134 2.93 13.58 -4.52
N LYS A 135 1.87 13.64 -3.71
CA LYS A 135 1.27 14.90 -3.23
C LYS A 135 1.83 15.35 -1.88
N ASN A 136 2.39 14.42 -1.10
CA ASN A 136 2.82 14.67 0.27
C ASN A 136 4.27 14.20 0.50
N PRO A 137 5.28 15.09 0.35
CA PRO A 137 6.68 14.77 0.62
C PRO A 137 6.94 14.26 2.04
N LYS A 138 6.17 14.70 3.04
CA LYS A 138 6.31 14.23 4.43
C LYS A 138 5.90 12.77 4.56
N PHE A 139 4.94 12.31 3.76
CA PHE A 139 4.54 10.91 3.71
C PHE A 139 5.63 10.07 3.04
N LEU A 140 6.22 10.55 1.93
CA LEU A 140 7.35 9.88 1.27
C LEU A 140 8.55 9.70 2.21
N VAL A 141 8.86 10.69 3.06
CA VAL A 141 9.96 10.62 4.04
C VAL A 141 9.83 9.46 5.03
N GLN A 142 8.62 8.98 5.28
CA GLN A 142 8.34 7.87 6.20
C GLN A 142 8.69 6.50 5.59
N HIS A 143 8.92 6.44 4.28
CA HIS A 143 9.14 5.20 3.53
C HIS A 143 10.58 5.13 3.05
N THR A 144 11.29 4.08 3.46
CA THR A 144 12.66 3.83 3.00
C THR A 144 12.65 2.85 1.84
N PHE A 145 13.50 3.09 0.85
CA PHE A 145 13.63 2.20 -0.30
C PHE A 145 15.10 1.81 -0.43
N SER A 146 15.33 0.52 -0.67
CA SER A 146 16.60 -0.04 -1.12
C SER A 146 16.66 -0.01 -2.65
N GLU A 147 17.64 -0.71 -3.22
CA GLU A 147 17.71 -0.93 -4.67
C GLU A 147 16.53 -1.78 -5.18
N ASN A 148 15.97 -2.66 -4.35
CA ASN A 148 14.80 -3.50 -4.66
C ASN A 148 13.49 -2.75 -4.37
N VAL A 149 13.28 -1.65 -5.09
CA VAL A 149 12.19 -0.68 -4.84
C VAL A 149 10.80 -1.33 -4.78
N ILE A 150 10.51 -2.27 -5.69
CA ILE A 150 9.20 -2.95 -5.72
C ILE A 150 9.01 -3.82 -4.48
N ASP A 151 10.03 -4.56 -4.05
CA ASP A 151 9.92 -5.44 -2.88
C ASP A 151 9.70 -4.62 -1.60
N ASP A 152 10.35 -3.46 -1.47
CA ASP A 152 10.10 -2.56 -0.35
C ASP A 152 8.72 -1.94 -0.41
N PHE A 153 8.25 -1.56 -1.60
CA PHE A 153 6.90 -1.06 -1.80
C PHE A 153 5.83 -2.09 -1.40
N VAL A 154 6.00 -3.36 -1.83
CA VAL A 154 5.13 -4.48 -1.48
C VAL A 154 5.02 -4.66 0.03
N LYS A 155 6.11 -4.52 0.79
CA LYS A 155 6.05 -4.62 2.26
C LYS A 155 5.11 -3.58 2.88
N TYR A 156 5.06 -2.36 2.36
CA TYR A 156 4.15 -1.31 2.84
C TYR A 156 2.70 -1.62 2.51
N VAL A 157 2.43 -2.08 1.29
CA VAL A 157 1.08 -2.46 0.87
C VAL A 157 0.60 -3.69 1.63
N ASP A 158 1.44 -4.71 1.80
CA ASP A 158 1.15 -5.93 2.57
C ASP A 158 0.78 -5.60 4.02
N ALA A 159 1.62 -4.82 4.69
CA ALA A 159 1.38 -4.43 6.08
C ALA A 159 0.06 -3.67 6.23
N THR A 160 -0.23 -2.77 5.28
CA THR A 160 -1.45 -1.97 5.27
C THR A 160 -2.69 -2.79 4.96
N LEU A 161 -2.62 -3.74 4.02
CA LEU A 161 -3.76 -4.61 3.71
C LEU A 161 -4.12 -5.48 4.92
N VAL A 162 -3.13 -6.09 5.58
CA VAL A 162 -3.36 -6.90 6.79
C VAL A 162 -3.93 -6.05 7.93
N ASP A 163 -3.47 -4.81 8.08
CA ASP A 163 -4.03 -3.88 9.06
C ASP A 163 -5.45 -3.43 8.71
N PHE A 164 -5.70 -3.16 7.43
CA PHE A 164 -7.02 -2.78 6.95
C PHE A 164 -8.03 -3.92 7.08
N GLU A 165 -7.65 -5.18 6.84
CA GLU A 165 -8.53 -6.33 7.09
C GLU A 165 -8.89 -6.45 8.58
N ARG A 166 -7.91 -6.25 9.49
CA ARG A 166 -8.17 -6.22 10.93
C ARG A 166 -9.16 -5.10 11.29
N PHE A 167 -8.96 -3.90 10.74
CA PHE A 167 -9.90 -2.81 10.89
C PHE A 167 -11.28 -3.17 10.34
N TRP A 168 -11.35 -3.64 9.10
CA TRP A 168 -12.57 -4.07 8.41
C TRP A 168 -13.39 -5.03 9.26
N LEU A 169 -12.80 -6.15 9.69
CA LEU A 169 -13.49 -7.15 10.52
C LEU A 169 -13.94 -6.59 11.87
N SER A 170 -13.16 -5.68 12.48
CA SER A 170 -13.57 -5.02 13.73
C SER A 170 -14.82 -4.16 13.60
N GLN A 171 -15.13 -3.68 12.37
CA GLN A 171 -16.33 -2.90 12.10
C GLN A 171 -17.56 -3.79 11.83
N LYS A 172 -17.40 -5.12 11.78
CA LYS A 172 -18.47 -6.09 11.50
C LYS A 172 -19.33 -5.72 10.27
N PRO A 173 -18.71 -5.56 9.08
CA PRO A 173 -19.43 -5.18 7.89
C PRO A 173 -20.39 -6.30 7.49
N GLU A 174 -21.61 -5.94 7.14
CA GLU A 174 -22.60 -6.94 6.68
C GLU A 174 -22.18 -7.58 5.36
N ASN A 175 -21.61 -6.77 4.47
CA ASN A 175 -21.14 -7.20 3.17
C ASN A 175 -20.19 -6.18 2.53
N ILE A 176 -19.76 -6.49 1.31
CA ILE A 176 -18.86 -5.66 0.50
C ILE A 176 -19.35 -4.21 0.26
N MET A 177 -20.64 -3.91 0.35
CA MET A 177 -21.16 -2.55 0.12
C MET A 177 -20.62 -1.54 1.14
N ALA A 178 -20.17 -2.00 2.32
CA ALA A 178 -19.51 -1.16 3.31
C ALA A 178 -18.09 -0.70 2.90
N TYR A 179 -17.51 -1.27 1.83
CA TYR A 179 -16.12 -1.05 1.42
C TYR A 179 -15.77 0.44 1.30
N ASN A 180 -16.50 1.19 0.48
CA ASN A 180 -16.14 2.59 0.20
C ASN A 180 -16.17 3.46 1.47
N GLN A 181 -17.17 3.26 2.33
CA GLN A 181 -17.30 4.00 3.59
C GLN A 181 -16.16 3.66 4.55
N LEU A 182 -15.89 2.37 4.75
CA LEU A 182 -14.85 1.92 5.68
C LEU A 182 -13.45 2.23 5.18
N TRP A 183 -13.21 2.08 3.87
CA TRP A 183 -11.96 2.51 3.24
C TRP A 183 -11.73 4.01 3.44
N SER A 184 -12.72 4.87 3.17
CA SER A 184 -12.58 6.31 3.36
C SER A 184 -12.26 6.69 4.82
N LYS A 185 -12.89 6.01 5.79
CA LYS A 185 -12.61 6.18 7.21
C LYS A 185 -11.17 5.78 7.56
N TYR A 186 -10.69 4.66 7.01
CA TYR A 186 -9.31 4.20 7.20
C TYR A 186 -8.30 5.14 6.54
N GLU A 187 -8.51 5.48 5.27
CA GLU A 187 -7.67 6.38 4.47
C GLU A 187 -7.44 7.72 5.20
N LYS A 188 -8.52 8.34 5.70
CA LYS A 188 -8.43 9.62 6.42
C LYS A 188 -7.52 9.57 7.66
N LYS A 189 -7.39 8.40 8.30
CA LYS A 189 -6.58 8.22 9.51
C LYS A 189 -5.11 7.89 9.18
N HIS A 190 -4.88 7.19 8.07
CA HIS A 190 -3.58 6.57 7.79
C HIS A 190 -2.79 7.24 6.64
N PHE A 191 -3.46 7.98 5.75
CA PHE A 191 -2.83 8.58 4.55
C PHE A 191 -2.92 10.12 4.49
N LYS A 192 -3.70 10.77 5.37
CA LYS A 192 -3.83 12.23 5.47
C LYS A 192 -3.11 12.77 6.70
#